data_AF-U5NMC4-F1
#
_entry.id   AF-U5NMC4-F1
#
_cell.length_a   1.000
_cell.length_b   1.000
_cell.length_c   1.000
_cell.angle_alpha   90.00
_cell.angle_beta   90.00
_cell.angle_gamma   90.00
#
_symmetry.space_group_name_H-M   'P 1'
#
loop_
_entity.id
_entity.type
_entity.pdbx_description
1 polymer ?
#
loop_
_entity_poly.entity_id
_entity_poly.type
_entity_poly.pdbx_seq_one_letter_code
_entity_poly.pdbx_strand_id
1 'polypeptide(L)'
;MLDHQKINAKCGTNYTAAQVSKAIDCPVSIKGIADRIMTDHAGSIRFDTMHKAFFIYAHGEWRKIEDIVIRSLIRSEIDNLQKEIRILTNAQIAGILPNFDPTPSIKKILTFQQNADDALRNKIFEALRIRSASMRVRGVSNEISDQVYDATR
;
A
#
# COMPACT_ATOMS: atom_id res chain seq x y z
N MET A 1 6.76 9.33 -25.85
CA MET A 1 5.50 9.71 -25.15
C MET A 1 5.34 8.80 -23.95
N LEU A 2 5.29 9.36 -22.75
CA LEU A 2 5.21 8.61 -21.49
C LEU A 2 3.80 8.01 -21.30
N ASP A 3 3.66 6.96 -20.48
CA ASP A 3 2.40 6.22 -20.33
C ASP A 3 1.25 7.11 -19.85
N HIS A 4 1.46 7.94 -18.83
CA HIS A 4 0.44 8.88 -18.36
C HIS A 4 -0.01 9.88 -19.45
N GLN A 5 0.91 10.32 -20.31
CA GLN A 5 0.58 11.21 -21.43
C GLN A 5 -0.27 10.49 -22.47
N LYS A 6 0.06 9.23 -22.78
CA LYS A 6 -0.73 8.39 -23.71
C LYS A 6 -2.15 8.18 -23.19
N ILE A 7 -2.28 7.87 -21.90
CA ILE A 7 -3.57 7.71 -21.24
C ILE A 7 -4.38 9.00 -21.31
N ASN A 8 -3.78 10.14 -20.92
CA ASN A 8 -4.44 11.44 -20.94
C ASN A 8 -4.91 11.86 -22.33
N ALA A 9 -4.07 11.68 -23.34
CA ALA A 9 -4.40 12.01 -24.73
C ALA A 9 -5.52 11.12 -25.29
N LYS A 10 -5.54 9.82 -24.95
CA LYS A 10 -6.53 8.88 -25.47
C LYS A 10 -7.87 8.95 -24.75
N CYS A 11 -7.86 9.21 -23.45
CA CYS A 11 -9.04 9.09 -22.58
C CYS A 11 -9.59 10.44 -22.10
N GLY A 12 -8.98 11.57 -22.48
CA GLY A 12 -9.41 12.90 -22.04
C GLY A 12 -9.25 13.10 -20.53
N THR A 13 -8.18 12.58 -19.94
CA THR A 13 -7.90 12.64 -18.50
C THR A 13 -6.69 13.52 -18.19
N ASN A 14 -6.46 13.80 -16.90
CA ASN A 14 -5.30 14.53 -16.43
C ASN A 14 -4.62 13.82 -15.25
N TYR A 15 -4.18 12.59 -15.47
CA TYR A 15 -3.41 11.83 -14.50
C TYR A 15 -1.95 12.26 -14.49
N THR A 16 -1.39 12.35 -13.29
CA THR A 16 0.05 12.54 -13.08
C THR A 16 0.79 11.22 -13.30
N ALA A 17 2.10 11.29 -13.56
CA ALA A 17 2.94 10.10 -13.66
C ALA A 17 2.88 9.23 -12.38
N ALA A 18 2.89 9.86 -11.20
CA ALA A 18 2.82 9.17 -9.92
C ALA A 18 1.51 8.38 -9.74
N GLN A 19 0.37 8.94 -10.14
CA GLN A 19 -0.92 8.25 -10.07
C GLN A 19 -0.95 7.02 -10.99
N VAL A 20 -0.36 7.13 -12.20
CA VAL A 20 -0.31 6.03 -13.15
C VAL A 20 0.62 4.92 -12.66
N SER A 21 1.84 5.24 -12.24
CA SER A 21 2.77 4.26 -11.67
C SER A 21 2.17 3.58 -10.44
N LYS A 22 1.60 4.34 -9.49
CA LYS A 22 0.96 3.76 -8.30
C LYS A 22 -0.16 2.78 -8.64
N ALA A 23 -0.99 3.09 -9.64
CA ALA A 23 -2.07 2.20 -10.08
C ALA A 23 -1.54 0.91 -10.73
N ILE A 24 -0.50 1.02 -11.58
CA ILE A 24 0.07 -0.11 -12.34
C ILE A 24 0.89 -1.04 -11.43
N ASP A 25 1.74 -0.48 -10.58
CA ASP A 25 2.74 -1.25 -9.84
C ASP A 25 2.16 -2.02 -8.65
N CYS A 26 0.95 -1.67 -8.20
CA CYS A 26 0.42 -2.19 -6.95
C CYS A 26 -0.92 -2.95 -7.15
N PRO A 27 -0.94 -4.28 -7.02
CA PRO A 27 -2.12 -5.09 -7.33
C PRO A 27 -3.25 -4.91 -6.31
N VAL A 28 -4.50 -4.92 -6.79
CA VAL A 28 -5.72 -4.94 -5.97
C VAL A 28 -5.83 -6.28 -5.21
N SER A 29 -5.20 -6.34 -4.04
CA SER A 29 -5.14 -7.52 -3.18
C SER A 29 -4.92 -7.12 -1.71
N ILE A 30 -5.24 -8.02 -0.76
CA ILE A 30 -5.01 -7.79 0.68
C ILE A 30 -3.54 -7.41 0.95
N LYS A 31 -2.61 -8.19 0.37
CA LYS A 31 -1.17 -7.92 0.48
C LYS A 31 -0.79 -6.58 -0.16
N GLY A 32 -1.30 -6.29 -1.35
CA GLY A 32 -1.03 -5.03 -2.05
C GLY A 32 -1.52 -3.80 -1.29
N ILE A 33 -2.70 -3.87 -0.65
CA ILE A 33 -3.21 -2.79 0.21
C ILE A 33 -2.29 -2.61 1.42
N ALA A 34 -1.89 -3.69 2.08
CA ALA A 34 -0.97 -3.61 3.21
C ALA A 34 0.41 -3.03 2.80
N ASP A 35 0.95 -3.46 1.66
CA ASP A 35 2.21 -2.96 1.12
C ASP A 35 2.13 -1.46 0.78
N ARG A 36 1.00 -0.98 0.23
CA ARG A 36 0.76 0.45 -0.05
C ARG A 36 0.75 1.27 1.23
N ILE A 37 -0.01 0.89 2.24
CA ILE A 37 -0.05 1.60 3.53
C ILE A 37 1.36 1.64 4.13
N MET A 38 2.10 0.53 4.07
CA MET A 38 3.49 0.50 4.55
C MET A 38 4.44 1.33 3.69
N THR A 39 4.16 1.56 2.40
CA THR A 39 5.01 2.35 1.50
C THR A 39 4.70 3.84 1.61
N ASP A 40 3.42 4.20 1.59
CA ASP A 40 2.95 5.58 1.75
C ASP A 40 3.29 6.13 3.15
N HIS A 41 3.38 5.22 4.14
CA HIS A 41 3.86 5.51 5.48
C HIS A 41 5.21 4.83 5.78
N ALA A 42 6.06 4.64 4.75
CA ALA A 42 7.34 3.96 4.88
C ALA A 42 8.20 4.52 6.02
N GLY A 43 8.58 3.63 6.93
CA GLY A 43 9.37 3.97 8.12
C GLY A 43 8.58 4.68 9.23
N SER A 44 7.34 5.08 8.96
CA SER A 44 6.51 5.79 9.92
C SER A 44 5.54 4.88 10.65
N ILE A 45 5.19 3.67 10.17
CA ILE A 45 4.33 2.74 10.92
C ILE A 45 5.10 1.46 11.26
N ARG A 46 5.05 1.06 12.54
CA ARG A 46 5.58 -0.23 13.01
C ARG A 46 4.58 -1.00 13.86
N PHE A 47 4.62 -2.32 13.79
CA PHE A 47 3.90 -3.19 14.71
C PHE A 47 4.86 -3.73 15.77
N ASP A 48 4.53 -3.46 17.04
CA ASP A 48 5.21 -4.05 18.17
C ASP A 48 4.56 -5.39 18.54
N THR A 49 5.29 -6.48 18.35
CA THR A 49 4.84 -7.83 18.65
C THR A 49 4.68 -8.08 20.14
N MET A 50 5.47 -7.43 21.00
CA MET A 50 5.41 -7.60 22.45
C MET A 50 4.13 -6.97 23.01
N HIS A 51 3.79 -5.77 22.55
CA HIS A 51 2.61 -5.03 23.01
C HIS A 51 1.37 -5.24 22.14
N LYS A 52 1.49 -6.03 21.06
CA LYS A 52 0.46 -6.29 20.05
C LYS A 52 -0.21 -5.03 19.50
N ALA A 53 0.56 -3.95 19.38
CA ALA A 53 0.07 -2.62 19.04
C ALA A 53 0.83 -1.99 17.87
N PHE A 54 0.13 -1.17 17.10
CA PHE A 54 0.76 -0.32 16.09
C PHE A 54 1.31 0.97 16.72
N PHE A 55 2.42 1.44 16.16
CA PHE A 55 3.06 2.70 16.51
C PHE A 55 3.31 3.49 15.22
N ILE A 56 3.18 4.81 15.32
CA ILE A 56 3.56 5.74 14.27
C ILE A 56 4.75 6.60 14.71
N TYR A 57 5.72 6.84 13.82
CA TYR A 57 6.79 7.82 14.03
C TYR A 57 6.29 9.19 13.60
N ALA A 58 6.14 10.09 14.55
CA ALA A 58 5.69 11.46 14.31
C ALA A 58 6.43 12.40 15.26
N HIS A 59 6.84 13.56 14.76
CA HIS A 59 7.53 14.59 15.57
C HIS A 59 8.77 14.10 16.34
N GLY A 60 9.53 13.18 15.75
CA GLY A 60 10.79 12.71 16.35
C GLY A 60 10.63 11.51 17.29
N GLU A 61 9.41 11.05 17.57
CA GLU A 61 9.14 9.97 18.52
C GLU A 61 8.14 8.92 18.00
N TRP A 62 8.19 7.72 18.58
CA TRP A 62 7.25 6.65 18.30
C TRP A 62 6.06 6.74 19.25
N ARG A 63 4.87 6.98 18.70
CA ARG A 63 3.61 7.04 19.47
C ARG A 63 2.75 5.83 19.15
N LYS A 64 2.19 5.20 20.19
CA LYS A 64 1.18 4.16 20.01
C LYS A 64 -0.02 4.76 19.30
N ILE A 65 -0.53 4.06 18.29
CA ILE A 65 -1.77 4.44 17.61
C ILE A 65 -2.85 3.41 17.88
N GLU A 66 -4.08 3.89 17.97
CA GLU A 66 -5.24 3.05 18.13
C GLU A 66 -5.56 2.31 16.83
N ASP A 67 -6.09 1.10 16.95
CA ASP A 67 -6.48 0.28 15.80
C ASP A 67 -7.45 0.99 14.86
N ILE A 68 -8.27 1.92 15.37
CA ILE A 68 -9.19 2.71 14.57
C ILE A 68 -8.47 3.61 13.55
N VAL A 69 -7.27 4.10 13.88
CA VAL A 69 -6.44 4.88 12.95
C VAL A 69 -5.99 4.00 11.79
N ILE A 70 -5.48 2.79 12.06
CA ILE A 70 -5.09 1.83 11.02
C ILE A 70 -6.30 1.43 10.16
N ARG A 71 -7.45 1.17 10.78
CA ARG A 71 -8.69 0.85 10.06
C ARG A 71 -9.14 2.00 9.16
N SER A 72 -8.92 3.24 9.57
CA SER A 72 -9.17 4.44 8.75
C SER A 72 -8.25 4.49 7.54
N LEU A 73 -6.95 4.21 7.71
CA LEU A 73 -5.99 4.13 6.59
C LEU A 73 -6.38 3.03 5.59
N ILE A 74 -6.75 1.84 6.09
CA ILE A 74 -7.24 0.73 5.25
C ILE A 74 -8.48 1.15 4.45
N ARG A 75 -9.43 1.84 5.10
CA ARG A 75 -10.64 2.33 4.44
C ARG A 75 -10.29 3.34 3.35
N SER A 76 -9.43 4.32 3.65
CA SER A 76 -9.03 5.34 2.68
C SER A 76 -8.34 4.71 1.46
N GLU A 77 -7.51 3.70 1.67
CA GLU A 77 -6.87 2.99 0.54
C GLU A 77 -7.91 2.24 -0.29
N ILE A 78 -8.84 1.51 0.34
CA ILE A 78 -9.93 0.81 -0.38
C ILE A 78 -10.76 1.79 -1.22
N ASP A 79 -11.10 2.96 -0.67
CA ASP A 79 -11.86 4.00 -1.38
C ASP A 79 -11.06 4.57 -2.57
N ASN A 80 -9.73 4.64 -2.46
CA ASN A 80 -8.85 5.08 -3.55
C ASN A 80 -8.72 4.04 -4.67
N LEU A 81 -8.86 2.74 -4.38
CA LEU A 81 -8.74 1.67 -5.40
C LEU A 81 -9.75 1.85 -6.55
N GLN A 82 -10.93 2.43 -6.31
CA GLN A 82 -11.88 2.72 -7.40
C GLN A 82 -11.31 3.69 -8.44
N LYS A 83 -10.62 4.74 -7.98
CA LYS A 83 -9.97 5.72 -8.87
C LYS A 83 -8.85 5.05 -9.67
N GLU A 84 -8.14 4.12 -9.05
CA GLU A 84 -7.05 3.39 -9.68
C GLU A 84 -7.52 2.37 -10.71
N ILE A 85 -8.64 1.66 -10.48
CA ILE A 85 -9.25 0.84 -11.53
C ILE A 85 -9.56 1.68 -12.75
N ARG A 86 -10.09 2.90 -12.56
CA ARG A 86 -10.35 3.79 -13.70
C ARG A 86 -9.06 4.13 -14.45
N ILE A 87 -7.95 4.35 -13.75
CA ILE A 87 -6.62 4.55 -14.37
C ILE A 87 -6.21 3.30 -15.16
N LEU A 88 -6.34 2.10 -14.58
CA LEU A 88 -5.96 0.84 -15.24
C LEU A 88 -6.83 0.53 -16.47
N THR A 89 -8.14 0.77 -16.40
CA THR A 89 -9.04 0.67 -17.55
C THR A 89 -8.66 1.66 -18.64
N ASN A 90 -8.32 2.90 -18.28
CA ASN A 90 -7.85 3.90 -19.24
C ASN A 90 -6.47 3.54 -19.82
N ALA A 91 -5.61 2.88 -19.05
CA ALA A 91 -4.34 2.32 -19.52
C ALA A 91 -4.54 1.18 -20.52
N GLN A 92 -5.57 0.34 -20.32
CA GLN A 92 -5.99 -0.67 -21.29
C GLN A 92 -6.49 -0.02 -22.59
N ILE A 93 -7.40 0.95 -22.51
CA ILE A 93 -7.92 1.70 -23.67
C ILE A 93 -6.80 2.40 -24.45
N ALA A 94 -5.80 2.92 -23.75
CA ALA A 94 -4.62 3.55 -24.34
C ALA A 94 -3.60 2.56 -24.90
N GLY A 95 -3.81 1.24 -24.76
CA GLY A 95 -2.91 0.20 -25.24
C GLY A 95 -1.62 0.04 -24.44
N ILE A 96 -1.55 0.59 -23.21
CA ILE A 96 -0.43 0.41 -22.28
C ILE A 96 -0.52 -0.96 -21.61
N LEU A 97 -1.73 -1.34 -21.20
CA LEU A 97 -2.03 -2.63 -20.59
C LEU A 97 -3.05 -3.41 -21.43
N PRO A 98 -2.69 -3.86 -22.65
CA PRO A 98 -3.65 -4.44 -23.59
C PRO A 98 -4.32 -5.73 -23.07
N ASN A 99 -3.64 -6.47 -22.20
CA ASN A 99 -4.12 -7.73 -21.63
C ASN A 99 -4.77 -7.57 -20.24
N PHE A 100 -4.95 -6.33 -19.76
CA PHE A 100 -5.58 -6.10 -18.47
C PHE A 100 -7.09 -6.33 -18.56
N ASP A 101 -7.61 -7.25 -17.75
CA ASP A 101 -9.05 -7.39 -17.53
C ASP A 101 -9.42 -6.70 -16.19
N PRO A 102 -10.19 -5.59 -16.20
CA PRO A 102 -10.60 -4.91 -14.98
C PRO A 102 -11.62 -5.71 -14.17
N THR A 103 -12.32 -6.69 -14.75
CA THR A 103 -13.49 -7.36 -14.16
C THR A 103 -13.18 -8.05 -12.82
N PRO A 104 -12.09 -8.84 -12.68
CA PRO A 104 -11.74 -9.47 -11.41
C PRO A 104 -11.37 -8.45 -10.33
N SER A 105 -10.70 -7.36 -10.72
CA SER A 105 -10.32 -6.26 -9.83
C SER A 105 -11.55 -5.49 -9.37
N ILE A 106 -12.49 -5.16 -10.27
CA ILE A 106 -13.76 -4.51 -9.95
C ILE A 106 -14.56 -5.38 -8.98
N LYS A 107 -14.69 -6.69 -9.25
CA LYS A 107 -15.39 -7.62 -8.37
C LYS A 107 -14.76 -7.67 -6.97
N LYS A 108 -13.42 -7.68 -6.88
CA LYS A 108 -12.71 -7.61 -5.60
C LYS A 108 -12.96 -6.29 -4.87
N ILE A 109 -12.92 -5.14 -5.54
CA ILE A 109 -13.22 -3.84 -4.92
C ILE A 109 -14.66 -3.78 -4.45
N LEU A 110 -15.63 -4.19 -5.29
CA LEU A 110 -17.03 -4.25 -4.90
C LEU A 110 -17.20 -5.17 -3.69
N THR A 111 -16.49 -6.29 -3.62
CA THR A 111 -16.46 -7.16 -2.44
C THR A 111 -15.84 -6.45 -1.23
N PHE A 112 -14.77 -5.68 -1.41
CA PHE A 112 -14.13 -4.90 -0.34
C PHE A 112 -15.03 -3.76 0.17
N GLN A 113 -15.87 -3.19 -0.69
CA GLN A 113 -16.78 -2.08 -0.37
C GLN A 113 -18.13 -2.56 0.18
N GLN A 114 -18.70 -3.63 -0.40
CA GLN A 114 -19.98 -4.23 0.02
C GLN A 114 -19.82 -5.04 1.31
N ASN A 115 -18.69 -5.74 1.48
CA ASN A 115 -18.35 -6.47 2.70
C ASN A 115 -17.25 -5.73 3.46
N ALA A 116 -17.55 -4.51 3.90
CA ALA A 116 -16.80 -3.84 4.97
C ALA A 116 -16.90 -4.59 6.33
N ASP A 117 -17.07 -5.91 6.28
CA ASP A 117 -17.00 -6.83 7.39
C ASP A 117 -15.63 -6.70 8.03
N ASP A 118 -15.65 -6.55 9.35
CA ASP A 118 -14.45 -6.52 10.17
C ASP A 118 -13.48 -7.66 9.85
N ALA A 119 -13.96 -8.80 9.33
CA ALA A 119 -13.14 -9.92 8.87
C ALA A 119 -12.11 -9.56 7.77
N LEU A 120 -12.49 -8.77 6.76
CA LEU A 120 -11.55 -8.37 5.69
C LEU A 120 -10.57 -7.32 6.21
N ARG A 121 -11.07 -6.34 6.97
CA ARG A 121 -10.23 -5.33 7.62
C ARG A 121 -9.24 -5.98 8.56
N ASN A 122 -9.66 -7.00 9.30
CA ASN A 122 -8.81 -7.81 10.16
C ASN A 122 -7.77 -8.60 9.35
N LYS A 123 -8.11 -9.15 8.17
CA LYS A 123 -7.11 -9.80 7.29
C LYS A 123 -6.06 -8.81 6.77
N ILE A 124 -6.46 -7.59 6.39
CA ILE A 124 -5.51 -6.54 5.96
C ILE A 124 -4.68 -6.08 7.16
N PHE A 125 -5.30 -5.95 8.33
CA PHE A 125 -4.63 -5.64 9.59
C PHE A 125 -3.58 -6.68 9.97
N GLU A 126 -3.90 -7.98 9.86
CA GLU A 126 -2.92 -9.06 10.05
C GLU A 126 -1.82 -9.06 8.99
N ALA A 127 -2.15 -8.76 7.73
CA ALA A 127 -1.13 -8.61 6.68
C ALA A 127 -0.17 -7.45 6.98
N LEU A 128 -0.69 -6.33 7.51
CA LEU A 128 0.13 -5.21 7.98
C LEU A 128 1.03 -5.60 9.16
N ARG A 129 0.52 -6.38 10.12
CA ARG A 129 1.31 -6.90 11.24
C ARG A 129 2.50 -7.71 10.74
N ILE A 130 2.25 -8.68 9.86
CA ILE A 130 3.28 -9.55 9.28
C ILE A 130 4.31 -8.72 8.49
N ARG A 131 3.84 -7.80 7.65
CA ARG A 131 4.71 -6.99 6.81
C ARG A 131 5.60 -6.07 7.64
N SER A 132 5.03 -5.40 8.64
CA SER A 132 5.77 -4.52 9.53
C SER A 132 6.84 -5.27 10.33
N ALA A 133 6.52 -6.46 10.85
CA ALA A 133 7.50 -7.32 11.52
C ALA A 133 8.64 -7.73 10.58
N SER A 134 8.34 -8.02 9.31
CA SER A 134 9.37 -8.40 8.31
C SER A 134 10.35 -7.27 7.94
N MET A 135 9.93 -5.99 8.04
CA MET A 135 10.83 -4.86 7.80
C MET A 135 11.86 -4.69 8.91
N ARG A 136 11.51 -5.07 10.15
CA ARG A 136 12.43 -5.04 11.30
C ARG A 136 13.63 -5.99 11.09
N VAL A 137 13.40 -7.16 10.51
CA VAL A 137 14.48 -8.13 10.22
C VAL A 137 15.51 -7.58 9.22
N ARG A 138 15.07 -6.77 8.25
CA ARG A 138 15.98 -6.11 7.29
C ARG A 138 16.71 -4.91 7.89
N GLY A 139 16.06 -4.13 8.75
CA GLY A 139 16.72 -3.00 9.44
C GLY A 139 17.78 -3.45 10.46
N VAL A 140 17.52 -4.55 11.16
CA VAL A 140 18.46 -5.13 12.14
C VAL A 140 19.71 -5.71 11.44
N SER A 141 19.61 -6.18 10.19
CA SER A 141 20.80 -6.67 9.46
C SER A 141 21.79 -5.55 9.10
N ASN A 142 21.30 -4.32 8.90
CA ASN A 142 22.16 -3.16 8.63
C ASN A 142 22.73 -2.58 9.92
N GLU A 143 21.94 -2.49 11.00
CA GLU A 143 22.43 -2.00 12.30
C GLU A 143 23.44 -2.95 12.96
N ILE A 144 23.31 -4.28 12.78
CA ILE A 144 24.31 -5.23 13.26
C ILE A 144 25.59 -5.18 12.41
N SER A 145 25.50 -4.93 11.09
CA SER A 145 26.70 -4.82 10.25
C SER A 145 27.54 -3.59 10.59
N ASP A 146 26.89 -2.46 10.93
CA ASP A 146 27.59 -1.23 11.31
C ASP A 146 28.15 -1.31 12.76
N GLN A 147 27.46 -1.99 13.69
CA GLN A 147 27.98 -2.18 15.06
C GLN A 147 29.11 -3.20 15.17
N VAL A 148 29.20 -4.18 14.26
CA VAL A 148 30.31 -5.16 14.26
C VAL A 148 31.59 -4.57 13.66
N TYR A 149 31.49 -3.55 12.78
CA TYR A 149 32.66 -2.89 12.19
C TYR A 149 33.36 -1.88 13.13
N ASP A 150 32.64 -1.29 14.08
CA ASP A 150 33.23 -0.37 15.07
C ASP A 150 33.80 -1.07 16.31
N ALA A 151 33.42 -2.32 16.57
CA ALA A 151 33.92 -3.08 17.72
C ALA A 151 35.24 -3.85 17.46
N THR A 152 35.82 -3.72 16.26
CA THR A 152 37.07 -4.41 15.86
C THR A 152 38.20 -3.46 15.42
N ARG A 153 38.15 -2.18 15.83
CA ARG A 153 39.24 -1.21 15.61
C ARG A 153 39.83 -0.67 16.90
#